data_AF-A0A845Z1K1-F1
#
_entry.id   AF-A0A845Z1K1-F1
#
_cell.length_a   1.000
_cell.length_b   1.000
_cell.length_c   1.000
_cell.angle_alpha   90.00
_cell.angle_beta   90.00
_cell.angle_gamma   90.00
#
_symmetry.space_group_name_H-M   'P 1'
#
loop_
_entity.id
_entity.type
_entity.pdbx_description
1 polymer ?
#
loop_
_entity_poly.entity_id
_entity_poly.type
_entity_poly.pdbx_seq_one_letter_code
_entity_poly.pdbx_strand_id
1 'polypeptide(L)' 'MLRTFWGTVKQGKIELLEPSELEEGTRVLVTLISDDESEFWLRASQISLNSVWDNSEDDIYGELLKK' A
#
# COMPACT_ATOMS: atom_id res chain seq x y z
N MET A 1 -25.07 18.04 -9.43
CA MET A 1 -24.94 16.61 -9.08
C MET A 1 -23.46 16.32 -8.90
N LEU A 2 -23.04 15.76 -7.76
CA LEU A 2 -21.62 15.46 -7.52
C LEU A 2 -21.21 14.27 -8.39
N ARG A 3 -20.07 14.38 -9.09
CA ARG A 3 -19.46 13.29 -9.85
C ARG A 3 -18.06 13.04 -9.29
N THR A 4 -17.74 11.78 -9.03
CA THR A 4 -16.43 11.35 -8.50
C THR A 4 -15.74 10.52 -9.56
N PHE A 5 -14.46 10.78 -9.78
CA PHE A 5 -13.63 10.08 -10.74
C PHE A 5 -12.39 9.54 -10.02
N TRP A 6 -11.97 8.34 -10.38
CA TRP A 6 -10.67 7.84 -9.94
C TRP A 6 -9.58 8.45 -10.79
N GLY A 7 -8.44 8.72 -10.17
CA GLY A 7 -7.28 9.24 -10.87
C GLY A 7 -6.01 8.95 -10.11
N THR A 8 -4.89 9.01 -10.82
CA THR A 8 -3.55 8.85 -10.25
C THR A 8 -2.68 10.06 -10.59
N VAL A 9 -1.71 10.33 -9.72
CA VAL A 9 -0.73 11.38 -9.97
C VAL A 9 0.40 10.80 -10.81
N LYS A 10 0.58 11.32 -12.02
CA LYS A 10 1.67 10.96 -12.93
C LYS A 10 2.36 12.21 -13.44
N GLN A 11 3.67 12.30 -13.23
CA GLN A 11 4.49 13.46 -13.66
C GLN A 11 3.93 14.81 -13.18
N GLY A 12 3.39 14.86 -11.96
CA GLY A 12 2.83 16.08 -11.37
C GLY A 12 1.44 16.48 -11.92
N LYS A 13 0.81 15.63 -12.74
CA LYS A 13 -0.56 15.81 -13.24
C LYS A 13 -1.47 14.73 -12.68
N ILE A 14 -2.76 15.05 -12.54
CA ILE A 14 -3.78 14.05 -12.21
C ILE A 14 -4.32 13.48 -13.53
N GLU A 15 -4.12 12.18 -13.74
CA GLU A 15 -4.68 11.44 -14.87
C GLU A 15 -5.90 10.66 -14.37
N LEU A 16 -7.06 10.82 -15.03
CA LEU A 16 -8.25 10.04 -14.72
C LEU A 16 -8.03 8.58 -15.17
N LEU A 17 -8.46 7.62 -14.34
CA LEU A 17 -8.38 6.19 -14.69
C LEU A 17 -9.41 5.85 -15.76
N GLU A 18 -10.63 6.34 -15.60
CA GLU A 18 -11.67 6.25 -16.62
C GLU A 18 -11.71 7.52 -17.48
N PRO A 19 -11.83 7.39 -18.81
CA PRO A 19 -11.99 8.55 -19.67
C PRO A 19 -13.32 9.26 -19.36
N SER A 20 -13.22 10.52 -18.96
CA SER A 20 -14.35 11.43 -18.81
C SER A 20 -13.98 12.81 -19.32
N GLU A 21 -14.92 13.44 -20.01
CA GLU A 21 -14.78 14.84 -20.39
C GLU A 21 -15.05 15.73 -19.17
N LEU A 22 -14.05 16.54 -18.81
CA LEU A 22 -14.20 17.65 -17.88
C LEU A 22 -14.11 18.92 -18.72
N GLU A 23 -15.14 19.76 -18.63
CA GLU A 23 -15.15 21.03 -19.35
C GLU A 23 -14.05 21.95 -18.82
N GLU A 24 -13.38 22.68 -19.72
CA GLU A 24 -12.34 23.63 -19.37
C GLU A 24 -12.86 24.66 -18.34
N GLY A 25 -12.06 24.93 -17.30
CA GLY A 25 -12.44 25.83 -16.21
C GLY A 25 -13.33 25.22 -15.12
N THR A 26 -13.66 23.92 -15.20
CA THR A 26 -14.36 23.20 -14.13
C THR A 26 -13.56 23.23 -12.83
N ARG A 27 -14.18 23.69 -11.73
CA ARG A 27 -13.58 23.62 -10.40
C ARG A 27 -13.68 22.20 -9.85
N VAL A 28 -12.55 21.65 -9.43
CA VAL A 28 -12.46 20.30 -8.85
C VAL A 28 -12.02 20.36 -7.39
N LEU A 29 -12.50 19.42 -6.59
CA LEU A 29 -12.00 19.13 -5.25
C LEU A 29 -11.15 17.86 -5.34
N VAL A 30 -9.90 17.93 -4.89
CA VAL A 30 -8.99 16.79 -4.89
C VAL A 30 -8.88 16.24 -3.47
N THR A 31 -9.15 14.95 -3.31
CA THR A 31 -8.97 14.22 -2.05
C THR A 31 -7.95 13.13 -2.31
N LEU A 32 -6.86 13.11 -1.53
CA LEU A 32 -5.87 12.05 -1.58
C LEU A 32 -6.42 10.82 -0.86
N ILE A 33 -6.31 9.66 -1.50
CA ILE A 33 -6.72 8.39 -0.94
C ILE A 33 -5.44 7.69 -0.49
N SER A 34 -5.30 7.51 0.83
CA SER A 34 -4.17 6.78 1.41
C SER A 34 -4.24 5.32 1.00
N ASP A 35 -3.13 4.78 0.51
CA ASP A 35 -2.97 3.35 0.28
C ASP A 35 -2.57 2.67 1.60
N ASP A 36 -3.51 2.65 2.55
CA ASP A 36 -3.33 2.01 3.85
C ASP A 36 -3.31 0.47 3.74
N GLU A 37 -3.48 -0.10 2.54
CA GLU A 37 -3.42 -1.55 2.33
C GLU A 37 -2.03 -2.08 2.69
N SER A 38 -0.96 -1.35 2.35
CA SER A 38 0.41 -1.76 2.69
C SER A 38 0.63 -1.86 4.20
N GLU A 39 0.16 -0.87 4.97
CA GLU A 39 0.22 -0.94 6.43
C GLU A 39 -0.69 -2.03 7.01
N PHE A 40 -1.88 -2.20 6.44
CA PHE A 40 -2.82 -3.23 6.84
C PHE A 40 -2.22 -4.63 6.65
N TRP A 41 -1.69 -4.92 5.46
CA TRP A 41 -1.04 -6.19 5.14
C TRP A 41 0.23 -6.41 5.95
N LEU A 42 1.00 -5.36 6.24
CA LEU A 42 2.16 -5.43 7.12
C LEU A 42 1.75 -5.84 8.54
N ARG A 43 0.73 -5.19 9.12
CA ARG A 43 0.24 -5.52 10.47
C ARG A 43 -0.36 -6.92 10.53
N ALA A 44 -1.12 -7.32 9.53
CA ALA A 44 -1.74 -8.65 9.47
C ALA A 44 -0.69 -9.76 9.37
N SER A 45 0.34 -9.58 8.53
CA SER A 45 1.41 -10.57 8.35
C SER A 45 2.35 -10.67 9.56
N GLN A 46 2.55 -9.57 10.31
CA GLN A 46 3.41 -9.54 11.49
C GLN A 46 3.03 -10.58 12.56
N ILE A 47 1.74 -10.88 12.75
CA ILE A 47 1.28 -11.89 13.71
C ILE A 47 1.78 -13.28 13.31
N SER A 48 1.65 -13.61 12.03
CA SER A 48 2.13 -14.90 11.49
C SER A 48 3.65 -14.97 11.55
N LEU A 49 4.33 -13.87 11.20
CA LEU A 49 5.78 -13.77 11.28
C LEU A 49 6.28 -14.00 12.71
N ASN A 50 5.71 -13.33 13.71
CA ASN A 50 6.07 -13.52 15.12
C ASN A 50 5.82 -14.93 15.66
N SER A 51 4.93 -15.71 15.02
CA SER A 51 4.66 -17.09 15.44
C SER A 51 5.68 -18.09 14.90
N VAL A 52 6.40 -17.73 13.84
CA VAL A 52 7.36 -18.59 13.14
C VAL A 52 8.81 -18.14 13.40
N TRP A 53 9.03 -16.83 13.41
CA TRP A 53 10.30 -16.19 13.71
C TRP A 53 10.47 -16.11 15.23
N ASP A 54 11.67 -16.38 15.76
CA ASP A 54 11.96 -16.68 17.17
C ASP A 54 11.68 -18.15 17.59
N ASN A 55 11.80 -19.07 16.63
CA ASN A 55 11.82 -20.50 16.92
C ASN A 55 13.25 -20.94 17.31
N SER A 56 13.40 -21.47 18.52
CA SER A 56 14.67 -22.01 19.03
C SER A 56 15.21 -23.19 18.22
N GLU A 57 14.37 -23.83 17.38
CA GLU A 57 14.81 -24.86 16.44
C GLU A 57 15.67 -24.31 15.30
N ASP A 58 15.51 -23.04 14.91
CA ASP A 58 16.31 -22.40 13.85
C ASP A 58 17.74 -22.03 14.32
N ASP A 59 17.92 -21.85 15.64
CA ASP A 59 19.22 -21.53 16.24
C ASP A 59 20.22 -22.71 16.18
N ILE A 60 19.72 -23.93 15.97
CA ILE A 60 20.52 -25.16 15.93
C ILE A 60 21.63 -25.07 14.87
N TYR A 61 21.33 -24.51 13.69
CA TYR A 61 22.34 -24.33 12.64
C TYR A 61 23.43 -23.32 13.05
N GLY A 62 23.05 -22.27 13.79
CA GLY A 62 23.99 -21.28 14.34
C GLY A 62 24.89 -21.85 15.44
N GLU A 63 24.42 -22.85 16.18
CA GLU A 63 25.20 -23.55 17.21
C GLU A 63 26.17 -24.59 16.62
N LEU A 64 25.74 -25.32 15.58
CA LEU A 64 26.58 -26.31 14.90
C LEU A 64 27.80 -25.67 14.22
N LEU A 65 27.70 -24.43 13.77
CA LEU A 65 28.80 -23.70 13.12
C LEU A 65 29.93 -23.29 14.09
N LYS A 66 29.68 -23.34 15.41
CA LYS A 66 30.64 -22.96 16.45
C LYS A 66 31.50 -24.12 16.96
N LYS A 67 31.25 -25.35 16.48
CA LYS A 67 32.03 -26.56 16.81
C LYS A 67 32.99 -26.92 15.68
#